data_AF-A0A3C0W084-F1
#
_entry.id   AF-A0A3C0W084-F1
#
_cell.length_a   1.000
_cell.length_b   1.000
_cell.length_c   1.000
_cell.angle_alpha   90.00
_cell.angle_beta   90.00
_cell.angle_gamma   90.00
#
_symmetry.space_group_name_H-M   'P 1'
#
loop_
_entity.id
_entity.type
_entity.pdbx_description
1 polymer ?
#
loop_
_entity_poly.entity_id
_entity_poly.type
_entity_poly.pdbx_seq_one_letter_code
_entity_poly.pdbx_strand_id
1 'polypeptide(L)' 'LANLDRLEAGSEAIEDGTAIGSAISAGLNRLRDLDSESRIVILMTDGQNNSGSVNPLTAAEAAELLGVKVYAIGV' A
#
# COMPACT_ATOMS: atom_id res chain seq x y z
N LEU A 1 30.76 -10.69 13.84
CA LEU A 1 29.49 -11.19 14.44
C LEU A 1 28.48 -10.07 14.63
N ALA A 2 28.85 -8.89 15.14
CA ALA A 2 27.96 -7.73 15.31
C ALA A 2 27.16 -7.24 14.06
N ASN A 3 27.62 -7.53 12.85
CA ASN A 3 26.89 -7.17 11.62
C ASN A 3 25.83 -8.22 11.22
N LEU A 4 25.95 -9.46 11.71
CA LEU A 4 24.96 -10.53 11.50
C LEU A 4 23.78 -10.39 12.47
N ASP A 5 24.03 -9.95 13.70
CA ASP A 5 22.99 -9.68 14.71
C ASP A 5 21.99 -8.60 14.25
N ARG A 6 22.41 -7.68 13.37
CA ARG A 6 21.54 -6.66 12.74
C ARG A 6 20.61 -7.23 11.68
N LEU A 7 20.98 -8.35 11.04
CA LEU A 7 20.10 -9.06 10.11
C LEU A 7 19.05 -9.87 10.87
N GLU A 8 19.40 -10.42 12.05
CA GLU A 8 18.46 -11.13 12.91
C GLU A 8 17.42 -10.19 13.56
N ALA A 9 17.82 -8.99 13.98
CA ALA A 9 16.88 -7.98 14.51
C ALA A 9 15.88 -7.43 13.48
N GLY A 10 16.14 -7.64 12.18
CA GLY A 10 15.18 -7.37 11.10
C GLY A 10 14.35 -8.59 10.68
N SER A 11 14.61 -9.75 11.30
CA SER A 11 13.97 -11.04 10.97
C SER A 11 12.84 -11.43 11.93
N GLU A 12 12.57 -10.62 12.96
CA GLU A 12 11.33 -10.69 13.73
C GLU A 12 10.17 -10.25 12.83
N ALA A 13 9.71 -11.19 12.01
CA ALA A 13 8.50 -11.18 11.18
C ALA A 13 8.18 -9.82 10.55
N ILE A 14 8.91 -9.45 9.48
CA ILE A 14 8.18 -8.81 8.37
C ILE A 14 7.13 -9.87 7.99
N GLU A 15 5.87 -9.64 8.37
CA GLU A 15 4.78 -10.52 7.95
C GLU A 15 4.82 -10.57 6.42
N ASP A 16 5.22 -11.74 5.91
CA ASP A 16 5.28 -11.97 4.48
C ASP A 16 3.86 -11.86 3.92
N GLY A 17 3.73 -11.16 2.79
CA GLY A 17 2.45 -10.94 2.15
C GLY A 17 2.28 -9.57 1.52
N THR A 18 1.30 -9.48 0.63
CA THR A 18 0.95 -8.29 -0.12
C THR A 18 -0.34 -7.68 0.45
N ALA A 19 -0.22 -6.51 1.09
CA ALA A 19 -1.34 -5.77 1.67
C ALA A 19 -1.80 -4.64 0.73
N ILE A 20 -2.45 -4.99 -0.37
CA ILE A 20 -2.85 -4.05 -1.44
C ILE A 20 -3.81 -2.97 -0.90
N GLY A 21 -4.85 -3.35 -0.15
CA GLY A 21 -5.82 -2.39 0.36
C GLY A 21 -5.21 -1.41 1.37
N SER A 22 -4.30 -1.91 2.20
CA SER A 22 -3.53 -1.07 3.14
C SER A 22 -2.62 -0.08 2.38
N ALA A 23 -1.95 -0.53 1.32
CA ALA A 23 -1.08 0.31 0.50
C ALA A 23 -1.86 1.45 -0.19
N ILE A 24 -3.02 1.13 -0.78
CA ILE A 24 -3.92 2.15 -1.37
C ILE A 24 -4.34 3.14 -0.29
N SER A 25 -4.82 2.66 0.86
CA SER A 25 -5.29 3.51 1.97
C SER A 25 -4.20 4.47 2.48
N ALA A 26 -2.96 4.00 2.58
CA ALA A 26 -1.82 4.84 2.95
C ALA A 26 -1.58 5.97 1.92
N GLY A 27 -1.65 5.64 0.63
CA GLY A 27 -1.58 6.62 -0.46
C GLY A 27 -2.71 7.66 -0.40
N LEU A 28 -3.95 7.20 -0.19
CA LEU A 28 -5.11 8.09 -0.06
C LEU A 28 -4.96 9.06 1.12
N ASN A 29 -4.53 8.56 2.28
CA ASN A 29 -4.32 9.39 3.46
C ASN A 29 -3.26 10.48 3.23
N ARG A 30 -2.27 10.23 2.37
CA ARG A 30 -1.28 11.24 1.97
C ARG A 30 -1.87 12.31 1.04
N LEU A 31 -2.80 11.92 0.17
CA LEU A 31 -3.33 12.77 -0.90
C LEU A 31 -4.58 13.57 -0.49
N ARG A 32 -5.33 13.13 0.52
CA ARG A 32 -6.66 13.69 0.85
C ARG A 32 -6.65 15.20 1.17
N ASP A 33 -5.56 15.69 1.76
CA ASP A 33 -5.43 17.07 2.24
C ASP A 33 -4.64 17.96 1.25
N LEU A 34 -4.27 17.42 0.07
CA LEU A 34 -3.53 18.15 -0.94
C LEU A 34 -4.47 18.95 -1.86
N ASP A 35 -4.22 20.25 -1.95
CA ASP A 35 -4.81 21.12 -2.96
C ASP A 35 -4.07 20.93 -4.29
N SER A 36 -4.60 20.03 -5.12
CA SER A 36 -4.05 19.67 -6.43
C SER A 36 -5.19 19.32 -7.38
N GLU A 37 -5.06 19.77 -8.64
CA GLU A 37 -5.99 19.41 -9.72
C GLU A 37 -6.00 17.90 -10.01
N SER A 38 -4.86 17.23 -9.79
CA SER A 38 -4.71 15.79 -10.01
C SER A 38 -4.13 15.09 -8.79
N ARG A 39 -4.83 14.04 -8.34
CA ARG A 39 -4.38 13.13 -7.29
C ARG A 39 -4.41 11.71 -7.82
N ILE A 40 -3.25 11.07 -7.85
CA ILE A 40 -3.06 9.77 -8.51
C ILE A 40 -2.21 8.87 -7.62
N VAL A 41 -2.63 7.62 -7.47
CA VAL A 41 -1.84 6.52 -6.92
C VAL A 41 -1.52 5.55 -8.05
N ILE A 42 -0.24 5.23 -8.21
CA ILE A 42 0.22 4.14 -9.09
C ILE A 42 0.66 3.00 -8.17
N LEU A 43 -0.09 1.91 -8.18
CA LEU A 43 0.19 0.69 -7.42
C LEU A 43 0.96 -0.28 -8.32
N MET A 44 2.08 -0.79 -7.84
CA MET A 44 2.86 -1.84 -8.51
C MET A 44 2.97 -3.05 -7.59
N THR A 45 2.63 -4.23 -8.09
CA THR A 45 2.65 -5.48 -7.31
C THR A 45 2.84 -6.68 -8.24
N ASP A 46 3.58 -7.69 -7.80
CA ASP A 46 3.70 -9.02 -8.42
C ASP A 46 2.82 -10.07 -7.71
N GLY A 47 2.27 -9.71 -6.54
CA GLY A 47 1.45 -10.58 -5.70
C GLY A 47 -0.04 -10.26 -5.72
N GLN A 48 -0.81 -11.17 -5.13
CA GLN A 48 -2.23 -11.00 -4.81
C GLN A 48 -2.41 -10.52 -3.37
N ASN A 49 -3.49 -9.80 -3.09
CA ASN A 49 -3.79 -9.37 -1.72
C ASN A 49 -4.01 -10.58 -0.79
N ASN A 50 -3.06 -10.84 0.09
CA ASN A 50 -3.09 -11.98 1.01
C ASN A 50 -2.78 -11.58 2.47
N SER A 51 -2.46 -10.32 2.71
CA SER A 51 -2.25 -9.74 4.03
C SER A 51 -2.94 -8.38 4.15
N GLY A 52 -2.89 -7.79 5.35
CA GLY A 52 -3.53 -6.50 5.65
C GLY A 52 -5.01 -6.61 6.01
N SER A 53 -5.50 -5.59 6.72
CA SER A 53 -6.87 -5.55 7.26
C SER A 53 -7.89 -4.88 6.33
N VAL A 54 -7.44 -4.24 5.26
CA VAL A 54 -8.31 -3.50 4.33
C VAL A 54 -8.45 -4.27 3.02
N ASN A 55 -9.68 -4.51 2.60
CA ASN A 55 -9.95 -5.11 1.29
C ASN A 55 -9.59 -4.11 0.16
N PRO A 56 -8.88 -4.54 -0.90
CA PRO A 56 -8.53 -3.70 -2.04
C PRO A 56 -9.71 -2.94 -2.66
N LEU A 57 -10.87 -3.58 -2.81
CA LEU A 57 -12.05 -2.95 -3.41
C LEU A 57 -12.61 -1.85 -2.51
N THR A 58 -12.66 -2.07 -1.20
CA THR A 58 -13.06 -1.04 -0.23
C THR A 58 -12.12 0.17 -0.27
N ALA A 59 -10.80 -0.06 -0.43
CA ALA A 59 -9.85 1.03 -0.58
C ALA A 59 -10.03 1.77 -1.92
N ALA A 60 -10.40 1.07 -3.00
CA ALA A 60 -10.69 1.67 -4.30
C ALA A 60 -11.97 2.53 -4.27
N GLU A 61 -13.03 2.07 -3.60
CA GLU A 61 -14.25 2.86 -3.37
C GLU A 61 -13.94 4.15 -2.59
N ALA A 62 -13.10 4.06 -1.56
CA ALA A 62 -12.63 5.23 -0.84
C ALA A 62 -11.81 6.19 -1.74
N ALA A 63 -11.02 5.65 -2.67
CA ALA A 63 -10.27 6.46 -3.63
C ALA A 63 -11.20 7.26 -4.55
N GLU A 64 -12.27 6.63 -5.05
CA GLU A 64 -13.29 7.28 -5.88
C GLU A 64 -13.97 8.43 -5.13
N LEU A 65 -14.39 8.19 -3.88
CA LEU A 65 -15.01 9.22 -3.03
C LEU A 65 -14.07 10.41 -2.76
N LEU A 66 -12.76 10.19 -2.70
CA LEU A 66 -11.74 11.24 -2.51
C LEU A 66 -11.28 11.91 -3.82
N GLY A 67 -11.83 11.47 -4.97
CA GLY A 67 -11.43 11.96 -6.29
C GLY A 67 -9.97 11.60 -6.62
N VAL A 68 -9.47 10.47 -6.13
CA VAL A 68 -8.13 9.97 -6.38
C VAL A 68 -8.19 8.82 -7.40
N LYS A 69 -7.41 8.94 -8.48
CA LYS A 69 -7.31 7.86 -9.48
C LYS A 69 -6.29 6.82 -9.02
N VAL A 70 -6.65 5.55 -9.06
CA VAL A 70 -5.74 4.44 -8.75
C VAL A 70 -5.47 3.65 -10.01
N TYR A 71 -4.19 3.53 -10.40
CA TYR A 71 -3.73 2.69 -11.50
C TYR A 71 -2.94 1.52 -10.93
N ALA A 72 -3.42 0.30 -11.11
CA ALA A 72 -2.73 -0.92 -10.66
C ALA A 72 -1.95 -1.55 -11.83
N ILE A 73 -0.68 -1.85 -11.60
CA ILE A 73 0.23 -2.51 -12.54
C ILE A 73 0.69 -3.81 -11.90
N GLY A 74 0.26 -4.93 -12.47
CA GLY A 74 0.73 -6.28 -12.13
C GLY A 74 2.03 -6.59 -12.88
N VAL A 75 2.99 -7.25 -12.22
CA VAL A 75 4.25 -7.72 -12.83
C VAL A 75 4.33 -9.24 -12.77
#